data_AF-A0A519I0L0-F1
#
_entry.id   AF-A0A519I0L0-F1
#
_cell.length_a   1.000
_cell.length_b   1.000
_cell.length_c   1.000
_cell.angle_alpha   90.00
_cell.angle_beta   90.00
_cell.angle_gamma   90.00
#
_symmetry.space_group_name_H-M   'P 1'
#
loop_
_entity.id
_entity.type
_entity.pdbx_description
1 polymer ?
#
loop_
_entity_poly.entity_id
_entity_poly.type
_entity_poly.pdbx_seq_one_letter_code
_entity_poly.pdbx_strand_id
1 'polypeptide(L)'
;MLDKPGLPARGCAGQEFAMLLMIIAASASLQDAPVGLNRPASPADWSAAREALDRNLLDYPSARFRDVRADELRVCGLVNTKNRMGAYGGFTPFAVFLSKEREPAVYLANQDGGDVMIETLCGPIFPEQADQAANITFRQGRP
;
A
#
# COMPACT_ATOMS: atom_id res chain seq x y z
N MET A 1 -56.85 -10.63 40.32
CA MET A 1 -57.40 -11.86 39.72
C MET A 1 -57.31 -11.72 38.21
N LEU A 2 -56.99 -12.83 37.53
CA LEU A 2 -56.62 -12.99 36.11
C LEU A 2 -55.18 -12.52 35.81
N ASP A 3 -54.25 -13.32 35.28
CA ASP A 3 -54.36 -14.61 34.59
C ASP A 3 -52.96 -15.31 34.58
N LYS A 4 -52.93 -16.62 34.81
CA LYS A 4 -51.93 -17.58 34.25
C LYS A 4 -52.47 -18.01 32.87
N PRO A 5 -51.75 -18.69 31.93
CA PRO A 5 -50.34 -19.10 31.82
C PRO A 5 -49.74 -19.09 30.36
N GLY A 6 -48.52 -19.64 30.19
CA GLY A 6 -48.10 -20.44 29.01
C GLY A 6 -47.07 -19.76 28.11
N LEU A 7 -45.97 -20.39 27.67
CA LEU A 7 -45.79 -21.75 27.13
C LEU A 7 -44.26 -22.01 26.95
N PRO A 8 -43.78 -23.16 26.43
CA PRO A 8 -42.83 -24.01 27.13
C PRO A 8 -41.47 -24.17 26.44
N ALA A 9 -40.60 -24.88 27.18
CA ALA A 9 -39.31 -25.40 26.78
C ALA A 9 -39.33 -26.29 25.53
N ARG A 10 -38.27 -26.15 24.72
CA ARG A 10 -37.57 -27.21 23.97
C ARG A 10 -36.09 -26.95 24.25
N GLY A 11 -35.33 -27.79 24.93
CA GLY A 11 -35.33 -29.25 24.88
C GLY A 11 -34.34 -29.70 23.81
N CYS A 12 -33.05 -29.67 24.14
CA CYS A 12 -32.04 -30.57 23.58
C CYS A 12 -31.13 -30.97 24.74
N ALA A 13 -31.42 -32.15 25.29
CA ALA A 13 -30.63 -32.83 26.28
C ALA A 13 -29.40 -33.49 25.63
N GLY A 14 -28.34 -33.61 26.44
CA GLY A 14 -27.15 -34.43 26.21
C GLY A 14 -25.87 -33.57 26.17
N GLN A 15 -25.10 -33.31 27.22
CA GLN A 15 -24.81 -34.05 28.47
C GLN A 15 -24.34 -35.48 28.12
N GLU A 16 -23.08 -35.91 28.18
CA GLU A 16 -21.89 -35.60 28.99
C GLU A 16 -20.68 -36.14 28.23
N PHE A 17 -19.52 -35.51 28.26
CA PHE A 17 -18.25 -36.21 28.54
C PHE A 17 -17.13 -35.18 28.67
N ALA A 18 -16.38 -35.35 29.75
CA ALA A 18 -15.02 -34.85 29.94
C ALA A 18 -14.84 -33.33 30.05
N MET A 19 -15.25 -32.84 31.21
CA MET A 19 -14.60 -31.74 31.92
C MET A 19 -13.13 -32.11 32.19
N LEU A 20 -12.19 -31.69 31.33
CA LEU A 20 -10.80 -31.41 31.73
C LEU A 20 -10.06 -30.57 30.68
N LEU A 21 -9.54 -29.42 31.12
CA LEU A 21 -8.49 -28.60 30.48
C LEU A 21 -8.78 -28.03 29.08
N MET A 22 -9.05 -26.73 29.02
CA MET A 22 -8.18 -25.75 28.34
C MET A 22 -8.91 -24.40 28.19
N ILE A 23 -8.26 -23.37 28.73
CA ILE A 23 -8.51 -21.96 28.46
C ILE A 23 -8.29 -21.74 26.96
N ILE A 24 -9.34 -21.52 26.15
CA ILE A 24 -9.15 -21.11 24.74
C ILE A 24 -9.42 -19.62 24.63
N ALA A 25 -8.30 -18.92 24.69
CA ALA A 25 -8.00 -17.55 24.33
C ALA A 25 -9.01 -16.87 23.37
N ALA A 26 -9.52 -15.72 23.81
CA ALA A 26 -10.02 -14.68 22.94
C ALA A 26 -8.91 -14.28 21.97
N SER A 27 -8.97 -14.81 20.76
CA SER A 27 -8.03 -14.50 19.68
C SER A 27 -8.45 -13.17 19.07
N ALA A 28 -8.03 -12.06 19.69
CA ALA A 28 -8.13 -10.74 19.08
C ALA A 28 -7.23 -10.74 17.84
N SER A 29 -7.84 -10.78 16.66
CA SER A 29 -7.14 -10.62 15.39
C SER A 29 -6.59 -9.19 15.36
N LEU A 30 -5.28 -9.03 15.58
CA LEU A 30 -4.57 -7.81 15.16
C LEU A 30 -4.68 -7.75 13.64
N GLN A 31 -5.56 -6.87 13.15
CA GLN A 31 -5.61 -6.52 11.75
C GLN A 31 -4.44 -5.57 11.51
N ASP A 32 -3.34 -6.13 11.01
CA ASP A 32 -2.27 -5.35 10.39
C ASP A 32 -2.92 -4.52 9.27
N ALA A 33 -3.02 -3.21 9.46
CA ALA A 33 -3.52 -2.33 8.42
C ALA A 33 -2.57 -2.49 7.21
N PRO A 34 -3.07 -2.74 6.00
CA PRO A 34 -2.19 -2.79 4.84
C PRO A 34 -1.51 -1.43 4.73
N VAL A 35 -0.18 -1.43 4.86
CA VAL A 35 0.69 -0.29 4.60
C VAL A 35 0.55 0.02 3.11
N GLY A 36 -0.49 0.78 2.78
CA GLY A 36 -0.87 1.16 1.42
C GLY A 36 -0.71 2.67 1.28
N LEU A 37 -0.16 3.11 0.16
CA LEU A 37 -0.08 4.52 -0.23
C LEU A 37 -1.48 5.09 -0.49
N ASN A 38 -2.22 5.36 0.58
CA ASN A 38 -3.61 5.77 0.53
C ASN A 38 -3.81 7.25 0.85
N ARG A 39 -2.75 7.99 1.22
CA ARG A 39 -2.85 9.42 1.51
C ARG A 39 -2.19 10.27 0.42
N PRO A 40 -2.80 11.39 -0.01
CA PRO A 40 -2.10 12.39 -0.79
C PRO A 40 -0.91 12.95 0.02
N ALA A 41 0.21 13.19 -0.66
CA ALA A 41 1.42 13.69 -0.01
C ALA A 41 1.18 15.07 0.61
N SER A 42 1.45 15.21 1.91
CA SER A 42 1.37 16.48 2.63
C SER A 42 2.63 17.33 2.37
N PRO A 43 2.59 18.65 2.61
CA PRO A 43 3.77 19.50 2.44
C PRO A 43 5.01 19.05 3.24
N ALA A 44 4.79 18.40 4.40
CA ALA A 44 5.87 17.86 5.23
C ALA A 44 6.49 16.58 4.61
N ASP A 45 5.67 15.70 4.05
CA ASP A 45 6.17 14.52 3.32
C ASP A 45 6.98 14.95 2.08
N TRP A 46 6.55 16.06 1.48
CA TRP A 46 7.22 16.66 0.33
C TRP A 46 8.59 17.21 0.68
N SER A 47 8.80 17.92 1.79
CA SER A 47 10.10 18.58 2.03
C SER A 47 11.27 17.59 2.04
N ALA A 48 11.12 16.46 2.73
CA ALA A 48 12.13 15.41 2.78
C ALA A 48 12.32 14.71 1.42
N ALA A 49 11.22 14.42 0.71
CA ALA A 49 11.28 13.82 -0.61
C ALA A 49 11.94 14.75 -1.64
N ARG A 50 11.68 16.06 -1.56
CA ARG A 50 12.28 17.09 -2.43
C ARG A 50 13.78 17.16 -2.26
N GLU A 51 14.26 17.15 -1.03
CA GLU A 51 15.70 17.20 -0.74
C GLU A 51 16.41 15.94 -1.27
N ALA A 52 15.79 14.77 -1.11
CA ALA A 52 16.32 13.53 -1.65
C ALA A 52 16.33 13.54 -3.19
N LEU A 53 15.27 14.05 -3.82
CA LEU A 53 15.18 14.17 -5.28
C LEU A 53 16.14 15.21 -5.85
N ASP A 54 16.36 16.33 -5.17
CA ASP A 54 17.31 17.38 -5.60
C ASP A 54 18.73 16.82 -5.75
N ARG A 55 19.14 15.92 -4.84
CA ARG A 55 20.44 15.24 -4.92
C ARG A 55 20.55 14.24 -6.08
N ASN A 56 19.44 13.67 -6.53
CA ASN A 56 19.43 12.54 -7.46
C ASN A 56 18.98 12.93 -8.88
N LEU A 57 18.30 14.07 -9.04
CA LEU A 57 17.80 14.56 -10.32
C LEU A 57 18.65 15.73 -10.81
N LEU A 58 19.30 15.56 -11.97
CA LEU A 58 20.14 16.59 -12.58
C LEU A 58 19.42 17.94 -12.77
N ASP A 59 18.14 17.89 -13.17
CA ASP A 59 17.31 19.06 -13.45
C ASP A 59 16.08 19.11 -12.53
N TYR A 60 16.28 18.81 -11.25
CA TYR A 60 15.24 18.83 -10.22
C TYR A 60 14.34 20.08 -10.20
N PRO A 61 14.83 21.34 -10.26
CA PRO A 61 13.95 22.51 -10.17
C PRO A 61 12.98 22.65 -11.35
N SER A 62 13.26 21.95 -12.46
CA SER A 62 12.38 21.90 -13.63
C SER A 62 11.44 20.69 -13.61
N ALA A 63 11.59 19.79 -12.64
CA ALA A 63 10.84 18.56 -12.57
C ALA A 63 9.35 18.82 -12.30
N ARG A 64 8.49 18.08 -13.00
CA ARG A 64 7.04 18.12 -12.79
C ARG A 64 6.59 16.81 -12.17
N PHE A 65 5.84 16.90 -11.08
CA PHE A 65 5.32 15.74 -10.36
C PHE A 65 3.83 15.54 -10.61
N ARG A 66 3.39 14.27 -10.69
CA ARG A 66 1.98 13.89 -10.85
C ARG A 66 1.66 12.65 -10.03
N ASP A 67 0.40 12.53 -9.62
CA ASP A 67 -0.15 11.34 -8.93
C ASP A 67 0.65 10.93 -7.68
N VAL A 68 1.16 11.92 -6.95
CA VAL A 68 2.04 11.67 -5.81
C VAL A 68 1.25 11.29 -4.57
N ARG A 69 1.57 10.12 -4.05
CA ARG A 69 1.01 9.56 -2.82
C ARG A 69 2.13 9.37 -1.81
N ALA A 70 1.80 9.60 -0.56
CA ALA A 70 2.74 9.39 0.54
C ALA A 70 2.10 8.50 1.59
N ASP A 71 2.98 7.81 2.29
CA ASP A 71 2.71 7.08 3.52
C ASP A 71 3.80 7.46 4.54
N GLU A 72 3.71 6.96 5.76
CA GLU A 72 4.65 7.30 6.84
C GLU A 72 6.11 6.96 6.51
N LEU A 73 6.32 5.97 5.63
CA LEU A 73 7.64 5.43 5.30
C LEU A 73 8.09 5.73 3.86
N ARG A 74 7.21 6.24 3.00
CA ARG A 74 7.52 6.33 1.57
C ARG A 74 6.64 7.31 0.80
N VAL A 75 7.20 7.86 -0.27
CA VAL A 75 6.52 8.74 -1.22
C VAL A 75 6.70 8.17 -2.62
N CYS A 76 5.60 7.96 -3.32
CA CYS A 76 5.59 7.38 -4.65
C CYS A 76 4.83 8.28 -5.62
N GLY A 77 5.22 8.28 -6.88
CA GLY A 77 4.49 9.03 -7.90
C GLY A 77 5.21 9.05 -9.24
N LEU A 78 4.84 10.03 -10.06
CA LEU A 78 5.42 10.25 -11.37
C LEU A 78 6.20 11.55 -11.39
N VAL A 79 7.40 11.50 -11.98
CA VAL A 79 8.26 12.66 -12.17
C VAL A 79 8.64 12.77 -13.64
N ASN A 80 8.48 13.97 -14.19
CA ASN A 80 8.96 14.30 -15.53
C ASN A 80 10.18 15.20 -15.40
N THR A 81 11.34 14.63 -15.70
CA THR A 81 12.62 15.34 -15.67
C THR A 81 12.97 15.84 -17.06
N LYS A 82 13.58 17.02 -17.10
CA LYS A 82 14.18 17.57 -18.30
C LYS A 82 15.54 16.90 -18.48
N ASN A 83 15.90 16.53 -19.71
CA ASN A 83 17.26 16.07 -20.00
C ASN A 83 18.20 17.26 -20.28
N ARG A 84 19.51 17.02 -20.38
CA ARG A 84 20.51 18.06 -20.70
C ARG A 84 20.24 18.80 -22.02
N MET A 85 19.52 18.18 -22.94
CA MET A 85 19.13 18.76 -24.24
C MET A 85 17.85 19.60 -24.15
N GLY A 86 17.24 19.67 -22.98
CA GLY A 86 16.07 20.46 -22.68
C GLY A 86 14.74 19.86 -23.08
N ALA A 87 14.70 18.59 -23.47
CA ALA A 87 13.48 17.87 -23.77
C ALA A 87 12.92 17.16 -22.53
N TYR A 88 11.60 17.11 -22.43
CA TYR A 88 10.91 16.25 -21.47
C TYR A 88 10.76 14.87 -22.07
N GLY A 89 11.32 13.85 -21.41
CA GLY A 89 11.27 12.46 -21.87
C GLY A 89 9.95 11.74 -21.54
N GLY A 90 9.09 12.35 -20.73
CA GLY A 90 7.87 11.75 -20.23
C GLY A 90 7.89 11.53 -18.72
N PHE A 91 6.75 11.12 -18.18
CA PHE A 91 6.61 10.84 -16.76
C PHE A 91 7.22 9.47 -16.44
N THR A 92 8.26 9.49 -15.61
CA THR A 92 8.92 8.29 -15.08
C THR A 92 8.43 8.05 -13.65
N PRO A 93 8.12 6.82 -13.25
CA PRO A 93 7.76 6.56 -11.87
C PRO A 93 8.97 6.67 -10.94
N PHE A 94 8.72 7.13 -9.73
CA PHE A 94 9.73 7.27 -8.68
C PHE A 94 9.16 6.80 -7.34
N ALA A 95 10.06 6.35 -6.48
CA ALA A 95 9.78 6.02 -5.08
C ALA A 95 10.88 6.62 -4.19
N VAL A 96 10.48 7.29 -3.12
CA VAL A 96 11.37 7.77 -2.07
C VAL A 96 11.02 7.03 -0.80
N PHE A 97 11.98 6.34 -0.21
CA PHE A 97 11.83 5.71 1.10
C PHE A 97 12.32 6.67 2.18
N LEU A 98 11.40 7.14 3.03
CA LEU A 98 11.66 8.05 4.13
C LEU A 98 11.90 7.20 5.39
N SER A 99 13.17 6.95 5.71
CA SER A 99 13.53 6.33 6.99
C SER A 99 13.84 7.40 8.03
N LYS A 100 13.39 7.21 9.27
CA LYS A 100 13.76 8.09 10.39
C LYS A 100 15.21 7.87 10.87
N GLU A 101 15.78 6.71 10.55
CA GLU A 101 17.08 6.26 11.06
C GLU A 101 18.16 6.19 9.98
N ARG A 102 17.78 6.30 8.70
CA ARG A 102 18.70 6.25 7.55
C ARG A 102 18.43 7.40 6.58
N GLU A 103 19.42 7.69 5.75
CA GLU A 103 19.25 8.65 4.65
C GLU A 103 18.10 8.22 3.73
N PRO A 104 17.32 9.18 3.21
CA PRO A 104 16.21 8.88 2.33
C PRO A 104 16.72 8.28 1.02
N ALA A 105 16.29 7.05 0.72
CA ALA A 105 16.67 6.35 -0.48
C ALA A 105 15.73 6.73 -1.63
N VAL A 106 16.28 7.04 -2.80
CA VAL A 106 15.51 7.42 -3.99
C VAL A 106 15.69 6.35 -5.05
N TYR A 107 14.56 5.88 -5.59
CA TYR A 107 14.50 4.92 -6.68
C TYR A 107 13.78 5.55 -7.86
N LEU A 108 14.36 5.42 -9.05
CA LEU A 108 13.84 5.95 -10.31
C LEU A 108 13.75 4.79 -11.30
N ALA A 109 12.64 4.66 -12.02
CA ALA A 109 12.40 3.51 -12.90
C ALA A 109 13.46 3.35 -14.00
N ASN A 110 14.05 4.45 -14.45
CA ASN A 110 15.04 4.46 -15.52
C ASN A 110 16.49 4.30 -15.02
N GLN A 111 16.71 4.00 -13.74
CA GLN A 111 18.05 3.82 -13.17
C GLN A 111 18.16 2.52 -12.37
N ASP A 112 19.24 1.77 -12.59
CA ASP A 112 19.74 0.68 -11.73
C ASP A 112 18.69 -0.31 -11.19
N GLY A 113 17.73 -0.75 -12.03
CA GLY A 113 16.70 -1.70 -11.62
C GLY A 113 15.65 -1.12 -10.64
N GLY A 114 15.52 0.21 -10.61
CA GLY A 114 14.57 0.91 -9.77
C GLY A 114 13.11 0.57 -10.07
N ASP A 115 12.80 0.06 -11.27
CA ASP A 115 11.49 -0.44 -11.66
C ASP A 115 10.95 -1.51 -10.70
N VAL A 116 11.76 -2.54 -10.37
CA VAL A 116 11.38 -3.63 -9.47
C VAL A 116 11.16 -3.10 -8.04
N MET A 117 12.01 -2.18 -7.60
CA MET A 117 11.89 -1.57 -6.27
C MET A 117 10.67 -0.68 -6.17
N ILE A 118 10.37 0.11 -7.20
CA ILE A 118 9.19 0.97 -7.25
C ILE A 118 7.92 0.11 -7.26
N GLU A 119 7.86 -0.96 -8.04
CA GLU A 119 6.69 -1.86 -8.06
C GLU A 119 6.48 -2.54 -6.70
N THR A 120 7.56 -2.99 -6.05
CA THR A 120 7.49 -3.61 -4.72
C THR A 120 7.09 -2.61 -3.63
N LEU A 121 7.63 -1.40 -3.69
CA LEU A 121 7.41 -0.36 -2.68
C LEU A 121 6.13 0.42 -2.92
N CYS A 122 5.62 0.51 -4.13
CA CYS A 122 4.49 1.39 -4.41
C CYS A 122 3.29 0.63 -4.98
N GLY A 123 3.45 -0.67 -5.26
CA GLY A 123 2.46 -1.47 -5.96
C GLY A 123 2.22 -0.94 -7.37
N PRO A 124 1.11 -1.34 -8.01
CA PRO A 124 0.67 -0.71 -9.24
C PRO A 124 0.23 0.72 -8.95
N ILE A 125 1.17 1.67 -9.01
CA ILE A 125 0.89 3.12 -8.93
C ILE A 125 -0.04 3.54 -10.08
N PHE A 126 -0.10 2.73 -11.13
CA PHE A 126 -0.96 2.88 -12.28
C PHE A 126 -2.27 2.10 -12.06
N PRO A 127 -3.41 2.75 -11.76
CA PRO A 127 -4.71 2.07 -11.79
C PRO A 127 -4.99 1.43 -13.16
N GLU A 128 -4.40 1.96 -14.24
CA GLU A 128 -4.56 1.42 -15.59
C GLU A 128 -3.85 0.06 -15.81
N GLN A 129 -2.81 -0.27 -15.02
CA GLN A 129 -2.12 -1.57 -15.12
C GLN A 129 -2.63 -2.62 -14.11
N ALA A 130 -3.31 -2.20 -13.04
CA ALA A 130 -3.97 -3.13 -12.14
C ALA A 130 -5.09 -3.92 -12.86
N ASP A 131 -5.81 -3.27 -13.77
CA ASP A 131 -6.84 -3.93 -14.60
C ASP A 131 -6.24 -4.90 -15.62
N GLN A 132 -5.01 -4.67 -16.11
CA GLN A 132 -4.34 -5.56 -17.06
C GLN A 132 -3.78 -6.82 -16.40
N ALA A 133 -3.27 -6.73 -15.17
CA ALA A 133 -2.83 -7.90 -14.40
C ALA A 133 -4.00 -8.84 -14.01
N ALA A 134 -5.17 -8.26 -13.72
CA ALA A 134 -6.39 -9.02 -13.48
C ALA A 134 -6.89 -9.75 -14.76
N ASN A 135 -6.69 -9.15 -15.95
CA ASN A 135 -7.15 -9.72 -17.21
C ASN A 135 -6.21 -10.81 -17.78
N ILE A 136 -4.89 -10.74 -17.52
CA ILE A 136 -3.94 -11.80 -17.92
C ILE A 136 -4.20 -13.09 -17.12
N THR A 137 -4.51 -12.95 -15.83
CA THR A 137 -4.84 -14.09 -14.96
C THR A 137 -6.15 -14.79 -15.37
N PHE A 138 -7.09 -14.06 -15.98
CA PHE A 138 -8.37 -14.64 -16.44
C PHE A 138 -8.27 -15.39 -17.77
N ARG A 139 -7.24 -15.13 -18.61
CA ARG A 139 -7.07 -15.79 -19.91
C ARG A 139 -6.23 -17.07 -19.86
N GLN A 140 -5.45 -17.29 -18.82
CA GLN A 140 -4.56 -18.45 -18.67
C GLN A 140 -5.26 -19.66 -17.98
N GLY A 141 -6.53 -19.53 -17.61
CA GLY A 141 -7.28 -20.52 -16.84
C GLY A 141 -8.57 -21.01 -17.49
N ARG A 142 -8.52 -21.49 -18.74
CA ARG A 142 -9.57 -22.40 -19.24
C ARG A 142 -8.94 -23.70 -19.78
N PRO A 143 -9.30 -24.87 -19.24
CA PRO A 143 -8.95 -26.17 -19.81
C PRO A 143 -9.64 -26.40 -21.16
#